data_AF-P79470-F1
#
_entry.id   AF-P79470-F1
#
_cell.length_a   1.000
_cell.length_b   1.000
_cell.length_c   1.000
_cell.angle_alpha   90.00
_cell.angle_beta   90.00
_cell.angle_gamma   90.00
#
_symmetry.space_group_name_H-M   'P 1'
#
loop_
_entity.id
_entity.type
_entity.pdbx_description
1 polymer ?
#
loop_
_entity_poly.entity_id
_entity_poly.type
_entity_poly.pdbx_seq_one_letter_code
_entity_poly.pdbx_strand_id
1 'polypeptide(L)' 'PDAEGWNRQKELLEQRRAAVDTYCRHNYGVIESFTVQRR' A
#
# COMPACT_ATOMS: atom_id res chain seq x y z
N PRO A 1 -4.88 18.13 -14.47
CA PRO A 1 -5.53 18.47 -13.19
C PRO A 1 -6.26 17.25 -12.62
N ASP A 2 -5.46 16.22 -12.36
CA ASP A 2 -5.95 14.89 -12.04
C ASP A 2 -5.80 14.65 -10.54
N ALA A 3 -4.63 14.99 -9.98
CA ALA A 3 -4.35 14.88 -8.55
C ALA A 3 -5.40 15.59 -7.67
N GLU A 4 -5.84 16.80 -8.06
CA GLU A 4 -6.91 17.51 -7.33
C GLU A 4 -8.28 16.81 -7.46
N GLY A 5 -8.55 16.11 -8.57
CA GLY A 5 -9.73 15.27 -8.74
C GLY A 5 -9.71 14.01 -7.88
N TRP A 6 -8.55 13.34 -7.82
CA TRP A 6 -8.34 12.17 -6.96
C TRP A 6 -8.36 12.55 -5.47
N ASN A 7 -7.77 13.68 -5.12
CA ASN A 7 -7.71 14.15 -3.73
C ASN A 7 -9.07 14.61 -3.18
N ARG A 8 -10.03 14.94 -4.05
CA ARG A 8 -11.42 15.24 -3.65
C ARG A 8 -12.21 13.99 -3.27
N GLN A 9 -11.76 12.79 -3.67
CA GLN A 9 -12.45 11.52 -3.40
C GLN A 9 -11.88 10.83 -2.15
N LYS A 10 -12.30 11.29 -0.96
CA LYS A 10 -11.77 10.80 0.33
C LYS A 10 -11.90 9.29 0.53
N GLU A 11 -13.04 8.69 0.18
CA GLU A 11 -13.25 7.25 0.33
C GLU A 11 -12.26 6.43 -0.49
N LEU A 12 -12.00 6.86 -1.73
CA LEU A 12 -11.04 6.22 -2.61
C LEU A 12 -9.61 6.35 -2.07
N LEU A 13 -9.25 7.50 -1.50
CA LEU A 13 -7.95 7.67 -0.84
C LEU A 13 -7.78 6.74 0.37
N GLU A 14 -8.81 6.63 1.21
CA GLU A 14 -8.79 5.75 2.39
C GLU A 14 -8.71 4.27 1.97
N GLN A 15 -9.49 3.85 0.97
CA GLN A 15 -9.39 2.49 0.41
C GLN A 15 -7.99 2.20 -0.13
N ARG A 16 -7.37 3.16 -0.84
CA ARG A 16 -6.02 3.00 -1.39
C ARG A 16 -4.96 2.94 -0.28
N ARG A 17 -5.11 3.71 0.80
CA ARG A 17 -4.24 3.61 1.99
C ARG A 17 -4.37 2.24 2.66
N ALA A 18 -5.60 1.79 2.89
CA ALA A 18 -5.86 0.46 3.47
C ALA A 18 -5.30 -0.68 2.60
N ALA A 19 -5.37 -0.54 1.27
CA ALA A 19 -4.82 -1.50 0.32
C ALA A 19 -3.29 -1.68 0.47
N VAL A 20 -2.56 -0.60 0.79
CA VAL A 20 -1.11 -0.68 0.99
C VAL A 20 -0.78 -1.53 2.22
N ASP A 21 -1.49 -1.31 3.33
CA ASP A 21 -1.24 -2.09 4.54
C ASP A 21 -1.69 -3.56 4.39
N THR A 22 -2.78 -3.82 3.67
CA THR A 22 -3.30 -5.20 3.47
C THR A 22 -2.50 -6.01 2.45
N TYR A 23 -2.03 -5.41 1.37
CA TYR A 23 -1.29 -6.14 0.35
C TYR A 23 0.21 -5.93 0.50
N CYS A 24 0.70 -4.69 0.43
CA CYS A 24 2.13 -4.42 0.35
C CYS A 24 2.83 -4.78 1.66
N ARG A 25 2.34 -4.27 2.80
CA ARG A 25 2.98 -4.54 4.11
C ARG A 25 2.86 -6.01 4.51
N HIS A 26 1.68 -6.61 4.29
CA HIS A 26 1.49 -8.04 4.53
C HIS A 26 2.44 -8.90 3.71
N ASN A 27 2.47 -8.69 2.38
CA ASN A 27 3.34 -9.47 1.48
C ASN A 27 4.81 -9.22 1.77
N TYR A 28 5.19 -7.98 2.08
CA TYR A 28 6.55 -7.66 2.48
C TYR A 28 6.94 -8.44 3.73
N GLY A 29 6.14 -8.45 4.79
CA GLY A 29 6.44 -9.23 6.00
C GLY A 29 6.55 -10.74 5.75
N VAL A 30 5.74 -11.30 4.85
CA VAL A 30 5.83 -12.71 4.46
C VAL A 30 7.14 -13.00 3.70
N ILE A 31 7.51 -12.14 2.76
CA ILE A 31 8.63 -12.37 1.83
C ILE A 31 9.98 -11.89 2.41
N GLU A 32 9.97 -10.97 3.37
CA GLU A 32 11.16 -10.36 3.98
C GLU A 32 12.09 -11.43 4.59
N SER A 33 11.52 -12.43 5.26
CA SER A 33 12.26 -13.57 5.82
C SER A 33 13.05 -14.37 4.78
N PHE A 34 12.56 -14.42 3.53
CA PHE A 34 13.18 -15.16 2.43
C PHE A 34 14.10 -14.30 1.55
N THR A 35 13.94 -12.98 1.56
CA THR A 35 14.59 -12.09 0.59
C THR A 35 15.54 -11.07 1.22
N VAL A 36 15.20 -10.52 2.38
CA VAL A 36 15.97 -9.47 3.05
C VAL A 36 16.86 -10.07 4.14
N GLN A 37 16.33 -10.97 4.97
CA GLN A 37 17.09 -11.58 6.07
C GLN A 37 18.15 -12.60 5.63
N ARG A 38 18.16 -12.99 4.35
CA ARG A 38 19.14 -13.93 3.77
C ARG A 38 20.37 -13.25 3.14
N ARG A 39 20.50 -11.93 3.32
CA ARG A 39 21.67 -11.14 2.89
C ARG A 39 22.65 -10.99 4.05
#